data_AF-A0A9W7WVT8-F1
#
_entry.id   AF-A0A9W7WVT8-F1
#
_cell.length_a   1.000
_cell.length_b   1.000
_cell.length_c   1.000
_cell.angle_alpha   90.00
_cell.angle_beta   90.00
_cell.angle_gamma   90.00
#
_symmetry.space_group_name_H-M   'P 1'
#
loop_
_entity.id
_entity.type
_entity.pdbx_description
1 polymer ?
#
loop_
_entity_poly.entity_id
_entity_poly.type
_entity_poly.pdbx_seq_one_letter_code
_entity_poly.pdbx_strand_id
1 'polypeptide(L)'
;MTIYILTWLCRRLYSRPAILPSAFFVSWIINMILNSTWLVLWDRVSLLMIAALIVLALIAFTNYLLILFSCVGLRANGSWLKQNHPKDLICIIVLVQNGIATYATWTTIATLLNFTVVLDMASVSPTNAATASLCILLLEVVTWFIIENFVIERHVRYILTVYPVIIYALIGNLSKHYNAADPGRNAVFSVVLLVVTCIVLVVRVGLVVWRHRTLPLFREVGAEVLMSPNSGAEK
;
A
#
# COMPACT_ATOMS: atom_id res chain seq x y z
N MET A 1 -4.23 0.68 -12.43
CA MET A 1 -4.46 1.88 -11.60
C MET A 1 -4.45 3.18 -12.42
N THR A 2 -3.35 3.55 -13.06
CA THR A 2 -3.21 4.83 -13.79
C THR A 2 -4.29 5.05 -14.84
N ILE A 3 -4.59 4.04 -15.65
CA ILE A 3 -5.66 4.09 -16.66
C ILE A 3 -7.01 4.39 -16.00
N TYR A 4 -7.34 3.69 -14.92
CA TYR A 4 -8.61 3.90 -14.21
C TYR A 4 -8.70 5.28 -13.56
N ILE A 5 -7.61 5.78 -12.97
CA ILE A 5 -7.53 7.14 -12.39
C ILE A 5 -7.76 8.19 -13.50
N LEU A 6 -7.15 8.00 -14.67
CA LEU A 6 -7.32 8.90 -15.82
C LEU A 6 -8.74 8.85 -16.38
N THR A 7 -9.30 7.65 -16.59
CA THR A 7 -10.69 7.47 -17.03
C THR A 7 -11.66 8.08 -16.00
N TRP A 8 -11.36 7.97 -14.71
CA TRP A 8 -12.17 8.56 -13.65
C TRP A 8 -12.06 10.08 -13.61
N LEU A 9 -10.88 10.66 -13.81
CA LEU A 9 -10.68 12.10 -13.93
C LEU A 9 -11.51 12.68 -15.09
N CYS A 10 -11.54 11.97 -16.22
CA CYS A 10 -12.41 12.30 -17.34
C CYS A 10 -13.90 12.19 -16.98
N ARG A 11 -14.33 11.15 -16.23
CA ARG A 11 -15.72 11.01 -15.77
C ARG A 11 -16.14 12.08 -14.76
N ARG A 12 -15.23 12.55 -13.88
CA ARG A 12 -15.51 13.61 -12.89
C ARG A 12 -15.88 14.95 -13.53
N LEU A 13 -15.32 15.26 -14.70
CA LEU A 13 -15.72 16.44 -15.48
C LEU A 13 -17.19 16.38 -15.94
N TYR A 14 -17.78 15.18 -15.98
CA TYR A 14 -19.13 14.93 -16.50
C TYR A 14 -20.13 14.37 -15.48
N SER A 15 -19.73 13.93 -14.27
CA SER A 15 -20.64 13.33 -13.28
C SER A 15 -20.22 13.59 -11.83
N ARG A 16 -21.16 14.09 -11.01
CA ARG A 16 -21.05 14.20 -9.54
C ARG A 16 -21.63 12.93 -8.89
N PRO A 17 -21.12 12.44 -7.74
CA PRO A 17 -20.16 13.06 -6.82
C PRO A 17 -18.69 12.66 -7.03
N ALA A 18 -17.77 13.52 -6.58
CA ALA A 18 -16.33 13.28 -6.63
C ALA A 18 -15.88 12.33 -5.51
N ILE A 19 -15.70 11.05 -5.85
CA ILE A 19 -15.25 9.98 -4.96
C ILE A 19 -13.79 10.14 -4.51
N LEU A 20 -12.88 10.52 -5.42
CA LEU A 20 -11.48 10.80 -5.09
C LEU A 20 -11.27 12.32 -4.90
N PRO A 21 -10.78 12.77 -3.73
CA PRO A 21 -10.58 14.20 -3.46
C PRO A 21 -9.45 14.78 -4.31
N SER A 22 -9.47 16.08 -4.58
CA SER A 22 -8.41 16.73 -5.39
C SER A 22 -7.01 16.56 -4.78
N ALA A 23 -6.91 16.50 -3.45
CA ALA A 23 -5.66 16.21 -2.74
C ALA A 23 -5.02 14.87 -3.16
N PHE A 24 -5.84 13.86 -3.48
CA PHE A 24 -5.34 12.57 -3.98
C PHE A 24 -4.54 12.74 -5.28
N PHE A 25 -5.04 13.53 -6.23
CA PHE A 25 -4.36 13.75 -7.51
C PHE A 25 -3.08 14.55 -7.35
N VAL A 26 -3.09 15.56 -6.45
CA VAL A 26 -1.88 16.34 -6.13
C VAL A 26 -0.81 15.44 -5.52
N SER A 27 -1.17 14.60 -4.53
CA SER A 27 -0.24 13.63 -3.94
C SER A 27 0.28 12.62 -4.97
N TRP A 28 -0.55 12.21 -5.94
CA TRP A 28 -0.15 11.30 -7.01
C TRP A 28 0.89 11.92 -7.93
N ILE A 29 0.67 13.18 -8.35
CA ILE A 29 1.63 13.91 -9.20
C ILE A 29 2.96 14.09 -8.47
N ILE A 30 2.92 14.52 -7.20
CA ILE A 30 4.14 14.66 -6.37
C ILE A 30 4.87 13.32 -6.30
N ASN A 31 4.14 12.22 -6.06
CA ASN A 31 4.74 10.89 -6.00
C ASN A 31 5.42 10.49 -7.32
N MET A 32 4.81 10.75 -8.48
CA MET A 32 5.42 10.46 -9.79
C MET A 32 6.69 11.28 -10.05
N ILE A 33 6.72 12.55 -9.62
CA ILE A 33 7.92 13.40 -9.71
C ILE A 33 9.02 12.84 -8.82
N LEU A 34 8.70 12.48 -7.57
CA LEU A 34 9.65 11.85 -6.65
C LEU A 34 10.18 10.53 -7.20
N ASN A 35 9.33 9.69 -7.80
CA ASN A 35 9.72 8.43 -8.43
C ASN A 35 10.71 8.65 -9.57
N SER A 36 10.43 9.61 -10.45
CA SER A 36 11.33 9.99 -11.55
C SER A 36 12.66 10.52 -11.01
N THR A 37 12.62 11.31 -9.95
CA THR A 37 13.81 11.86 -9.28
C THR A 37 14.64 10.73 -8.67
N TRP A 38 14.01 9.76 -8.01
CA TRP A 38 14.71 8.60 -7.45
C TRP A 38 15.44 7.78 -8.51
N LEU A 39 14.82 7.52 -9.68
CA LEU A 39 15.48 6.80 -10.77
C LEU A 39 16.77 7.49 -11.22
N VAL A 40 16.74 8.82 -11.33
CA VAL A 40 17.94 9.61 -11.68
C VAL A 40 18.99 9.56 -10.57
N LEU A 41 18.59 9.63 -9.30
CA LEU A 41 19.52 9.57 -8.17
C LEU A 41 20.16 8.18 -8.02
N TRP A 42 19.38 7.12 -8.20
CA TRP A 42 19.84 5.73 -8.11
C TRP A 42 20.85 5.39 -9.20
N ASP A 43 20.66 5.92 -10.42
CA ASP A 43 21.59 5.73 -11.54
C ASP A 43 22.95 6.43 -11.32
N ARG A 44 23.02 7.43 -10.41
CA ARG A 44 24.27 8.12 -10.06
C ARG A 44 24.96 7.40 -8.90
N VAL A 45 25.58 6.27 -9.24
CA VAL A 45 26.05 5.11 -8.44
C VAL A 45 26.81 5.32 -7.11
N SER A 46 27.32 6.51 -6.72
CA SER A 46 28.23 6.54 -5.53
C SER A 46 28.13 7.69 -4.53
N LEU A 47 27.62 8.87 -4.87
CA LEU A 47 27.55 10.00 -3.92
C LEU A 47 26.14 10.29 -3.39
N LEU A 48 25.10 9.82 -4.07
CA LEU A 48 23.72 10.26 -3.85
C LEU A 48 22.82 9.17 -3.25
N MET A 49 23.37 8.06 -2.75
CA MET A 49 22.58 6.97 -2.17
C MET A 49 21.79 7.40 -0.92
N ILE A 50 22.33 8.30 -0.11
CA ILE A 50 21.61 8.89 1.02
C ILE A 50 20.43 9.74 0.51
N ALA A 51 20.64 10.55 -0.53
CA ALA A 51 19.56 11.34 -1.14
C ALA A 51 18.50 10.43 -1.79
N ALA A 52 18.91 9.36 -2.47
CA ALA A 52 18.01 8.36 -3.03
C ALA A 52 17.16 7.70 -1.94
N LEU A 53 17.75 7.35 -0.80
CA LEU A 53 17.03 6.82 0.35
C LEU A 53 15.97 7.80 0.89
N ILE A 54 16.33 9.08 1.05
CA ILE A 54 15.40 10.12 1.52
C ILE A 54 14.24 10.28 0.53
N VAL A 55 14.52 10.37 -0.76
CA VAL A 55 13.47 10.49 -1.79
C VAL A 55 12.56 9.26 -1.77
N LEU A 56 13.10 8.06 -1.59
CA LEU A 56 12.30 6.84 -1.53
C LEU A 56 11.41 6.78 -0.28
N ALA A 57 11.90 7.26 0.87
CA ALA A 57 11.09 7.43 2.07
C ALA A 57 9.93 8.43 1.84
N LEU A 58 10.17 9.52 1.11
CA LEU A 58 9.11 10.48 0.73
C LEU A 58 8.09 9.85 -0.24
N ILE A 59 8.52 8.98 -1.16
CA ILE A 59 7.62 8.20 -2.01
C ILE A 59 6.73 7.30 -1.16
N ALA A 60 7.30 6.56 -0.21
CA ALA A 60 6.53 5.70 0.69
C ALA A 60 5.52 6.52 1.51
N PHE A 61 5.94 7.66 2.07
CA PHE A 61 5.05 8.57 2.81
C PHE A 61 3.88 9.08 1.96
N THR A 62 4.15 9.56 0.75
CA THR A 62 3.11 10.03 -0.17
C THR A 62 2.17 8.91 -0.62
N ASN A 63 2.65 7.67 -0.75
CA ASN A 63 1.80 6.50 -0.98
C ASN A 63 0.83 6.23 0.18
N TYR A 64 1.25 6.38 1.44
CA TYR A 64 0.34 6.26 2.59
C TYR A 64 -0.73 7.36 2.60
N LEU A 65 -0.38 8.61 2.23
CA LEU A 65 -1.36 9.69 2.07
C LEU A 65 -2.39 9.38 0.98
N LEU A 66 -1.96 8.79 -0.15
CA LEU A 66 -2.85 8.38 -1.23
C LEU A 66 -3.86 7.32 -0.77
N ILE A 67 -3.41 6.32 0.00
CA ILE A 67 -4.30 5.32 0.61
C ILE A 67 -5.31 6.01 1.53
N LEU A 68 -4.85 6.90 2.41
CA LEU A 68 -5.70 7.63 3.35
C LEU A 68 -6.79 8.41 2.61
N PHE A 69 -6.43 9.23 1.61
CA PHE A 69 -7.39 10.02 0.84
C PHE A 69 -8.38 9.13 0.07
N SER A 70 -7.92 8.00 -0.49
CA SER A 70 -8.79 7.04 -1.15
C SER A 70 -9.79 6.40 -0.18
N CYS A 71 -9.33 5.99 1.02
CA CYS A 71 -10.18 5.41 2.05
C CYS A 71 -11.21 6.41 2.60
N VAL A 72 -10.82 7.67 2.82
CA VAL A 72 -11.74 8.74 3.26
C VAL A 72 -12.82 8.99 2.21
N GLY A 73 -12.43 9.14 0.94
CA GLY A 73 -13.37 9.35 -0.17
C GLY A 73 -14.34 8.18 -0.35
N LEU A 74 -13.85 6.94 -0.20
CA LEU A 74 -14.67 5.73 -0.28
C LEU A 74 -15.64 5.62 0.91
N ARG A 75 -15.24 6.03 2.11
CA ARG A 75 -16.12 6.00 3.29
C ARG A 75 -17.28 6.98 3.16
N ALA A 76 -17.03 8.17 2.62
CA ALA A 76 -18.05 9.19 2.42
C ALA A 76 -19.11 8.78 1.38
N ASN A 77 -18.70 8.12 0.30
CA ASN A 77 -19.57 7.83 -0.86
C ASN A 77 -19.89 6.34 -1.05
N GLY A 78 -19.35 5.45 -0.22
CA GLY A 78 -19.34 4.01 -0.48
C GLY A 78 -20.72 3.35 -0.49
N SER A 79 -21.64 3.79 0.38
CA SER A 79 -23.02 3.27 0.40
C SER A 79 -23.82 3.71 -0.83
N TRP A 80 -23.59 4.94 -1.32
CA TRP A 80 -24.19 5.43 -2.58
C TRP A 80 -23.62 4.68 -3.78
N LEU A 81 -22.30 4.44 -3.80
CA LEU A 81 -21.63 3.68 -4.86
C LEU A 81 -22.10 2.23 -4.91
N LYS A 82 -22.28 1.58 -3.76
CA LYS A 82 -22.77 0.19 -3.73
C LYS A 82 -24.14 0.08 -4.40
N GLN A 83 -25.01 1.07 -4.24
CA GLN A 83 -26.37 1.05 -4.79
C GLN A 83 -26.42 1.48 -6.26
N ASN A 84 -25.75 2.58 -6.61
CA ASN A 84 -25.88 3.18 -7.95
C ASN A 84 -24.82 2.68 -8.94
N HIS A 85 -23.60 2.40 -8.46
CA HIS A 85 -22.46 2.03 -9.30
C HIS A 85 -21.57 0.95 -8.63
N PRO A 86 -22.09 -0.27 -8.37
CA PRO A 86 -21.35 -1.31 -7.65
C PRO A 86 -20.07 -1.75 -8.38
N LYS A 87 -20.03 -1.66 -9.72
CA LYS A 87 -18.81 -1.92 -10.50
C LYS A 87 -17.72 -0.89 -10.25
N ASP A 88 -18.07 0.39 -10.13
CA ASP A 88 -17.10 1.44 -9.82
C ASP A 88 -16.56 1.28 -8.40
N LEU A 89 -17.39 0.86 -7.44
CA LEU A 89 -16.93 0.52 -6.09
C LEU A 89 -15.83 -0.55 -6.11
N ILE A 90 -16.06 -1.65 -6.84
CA ILE A 90 -15.08 -2.73 -6.98
C ILE A 90 -13.81 -2.22 -7.66
N CYS A 91 -13.93 -1.43 -8.74
CA CYS A 91 -12.77 -0.86 -9.42
C CYS A 91 -11.92 0.04 -8.51
N ILE A 92 -12.54 0.86 -7.66
CA ILE A 92 -11.80 1.69 -6.70
C ILE A 92 -11.05 0.81 -5.69
N ILE A 93 -11.71 -0.20 -5.14
CA ILE A 93 -11.08 -1.10 -4.17
C ILE A 93 -9.93 -1.89 -4.81
N VAL A 94 -10.18 -2.54 -5.95
CA VAL A 94 -9.23 -3.48 -6.58
C VAL A 94 -8.13 -2.73 -7.35
N LEU A 95 -8.47 -1.71 -8.14
CA LEU A 95 -7.50 -1.05 -9.01
C LEU A 95 -6.82 0.16 -8.36
N VAL A 96 -7.50 0.88 -7.46
CA VAL A 96 -6.96 2.08 -6.83
C VAL A 96 -6.37 1.76 -5.47
N GLN A 97 -7.16 1.33 -4.49
CA GLN A 97 -6.66 1.10 -3.14
C GLN A 97 -5.61 -0.01 -3.09
N ASN A 98 -5.91 -1.19 -3.66
CA ASN A 98 -4.94 -2.28 -3.74
C ASN A 98 -3.77 -1.95 -4.69
N GLY A 99 -4.00 -1.15 -5.74
CA GLY A 99 -2.93 -0.68 -6.62
C GLY A 99 -1.92 0.22 -5.90
N ILE A 100 -2.40 1.18 -5.11
CA ILE A 100 -1.55 2.04 -4.30
C ILE A 100 -0.89 1.25 -3.17
N ALA A 101 -1.62 0.34 -2.52
CA ALA A 101 -1.03 -0.50 -1.48
C ALA A 101 0.11 -1.36 -2.03
N THR A 102 -0.05 -1.96 -3.21
CA THR A 102 1.02 -2.67 -3.91
C THR A 102 2.24 -1.78 -4.09
N TYR A 103 2.02 -0.57 -4.60
CA TYR A 103 3.10 0.37 -4.86
C TYR A 103 3.76 0.88 -3.56
N ALA A 104 2.98 1.17 -2.52
CA ALA A 104 3.45 1.54 -1.19
C ALA A 104 4.39 0.47 -0.64
N THR A 105 3.93 -0.78 -0.61
CA THR A 105 4.71 -1.93 -0.14
C THR A 105 5.99 -2.11 -0.95
N TRP A 106 5.91 -2.01 -2.28
CA TRP A 106 7.10 -2.11 -3.13
C TRP A 106 8.12 -1.01 -2.83
N THR A 107 7.67 0.24 -2.66
CA THR A 107 8.55 1.37 -2.34
C THR A 107 9.14 1.29 -0.94
N THR A 108 8.42 0.71 0.02
CA THR A 108 8.97 0.40 1.35
C THR A 108 10.09 -0.64 1.26
N ILE A 109 9.87 -1.73 0.53
CA ILE A 109 10.90 -2.77 0.32
C ILE A 109 12.13 -2.17 -0.40
N ALA A 110 11.91 -1.38 -1.44
CA ALA A 110 12.99 -0.69 -2.14
C ALA A 110 13.77 0.28 -1.23
N THR A 111 13.09 0.86 -0.22
CA THR A 111 13.70 1.77 0.77
C THR A 111 14.63 0.98 1.67
N LEU A 112 14.20 -0.20 2.13
CA LEU A 112 15.02 -1.11 2.93
C LEU A 112 16.23 -1.65 2.17
N LEU A 113 16.09 -1.89 0.86
CA LEU A 113 17.22 -2.26 0.00
C LEU A 113 18.22 -1.10 -0.15
N ASN A 114 17.74 0.12 -0.41
CA ASN A 114 18.57 1.32 -0.41
C ASN A 114 19.28 1.52 0.93
N PHE A 115 18.57 1.30 2.03
CA PHE A 115 19.11 1.42 3.38
C PHE A 115 20.24 0.40 3.63
N THR A 116 20.10 -0.84 3.14
CA THR A 116 21.18 -1.84 3.19
C THR A 116 22.45 -1.33 2.49
N VAL A 117 22.31 -0.73 1.30
CA VAL A 117 23.44 -0.16 0.55
C VAL A 117 24.08 1.01 1.31
N VAL A 118 23.28 1.90 1.89
CA VAL A 118 23.79 3.03 2.69
C VAL A 118 24.55 2.55 3.93
N LEU A 119 24.07 1.49 4.61
CA LEU A 119 24.78 0.89 5.73
C LEU A 119 26.12 0.28 5.33
N ASP A 120 26.17 -0.40 4.18
CA ASP A 120 27.42 -0.96 3.63
C ASP A 120 28.44 0.15 3.32
N MET A 121 28.00 1.26 2.73
CA MET A 121 28.83 2.46 2.52
C MET A 121 29.34 3.06 3.85
N ALA A 122 28.59 2.88 4.93
CA ALA A 122 28.98 3.29 6.28
C ALA A 122 29.82 2.22 7.00
N SER A 123 30.44 1.28 6.27
CA SER A 123 31.32 0.21 6.77
C SER A 123 30.66 -0.85 7.66
N VAL A 124 29.33 -0.97 7.64
CA VAL A 124 28.63 -2.09 8.26
C VAL A 124 28.74 -3.32 7.36
N SER A 125 29.14 -4.47 7.91
CA SER A 125 29.26 -5.70 7.10
C SER A 125 27.96 -6.00 6.33
N PRO A 126 28.01 -6.48 5.07
CA PRO A 126 26.83 -6.77 4.25
C PRO A 126 25.81 -7.67 4.96
N THR A 127 26.29 -8.67 5.71
CA THR A 127 25.42 -9.59 6.46
C THR A 127 24.63 -8.85 7.53
N ASN A 128 25.27 -7.97 8.31
CA ASN A 128 24.59 -7.19 9.36
C ASN A 128 23.67 -6.12 8.77
N ALA A 129 24.07 -5.46 7.69
CA ALA A 129 23.23 -4.47 7.01
C ALA A 129 21.92 -5.11 6.50
N ALA A 130 22.01 -6.26 5.84
CA ALA A 130 20.83 -6.99 5.39
C ALA A 130 20.00 -7.56 6.56
N THR A 131 20.63 -8.02 7.65
CA THR A 131 19.90 -8.42 8.87
C THR A 131 19.09 -7.25 9.42
N ALA A 132 19.66 -6.03 9.48
CA ALA A 132 18.95 -4.85 9.97
C ALA A 132 17.71 -4.55 9.11
N SER A 133 17.83 -4.55 7.78
CA SER A 133 16.69 -4.34 6.89
C SER A 133 15.61 -5.45 7.02
N LEU A 134 16.01 -6.71 7.21
CA LEU A 134 15.06 -7.81 7.44
C LEU A 134 14.34 -7.69 8.79
N CYS A 135 15.03 -7.24 9.84
CA CYS A 135 14.39 -6.95 11.13
C CYS A 135 13.37 -5.82 11.01
N ILE A 136 13.70 -4.74 10.28
CA ILE A 136 12.76 -3.65 10.03
C ILE A 136 11.56 -4.15 9.24
N LEU A 137 11.76 -4.95 8.18
CA LEU A 137 10.65 -5.52 7.41
C LEU A 137 9.74 -6.39 8.28
N LEU A 138 10.31 -7.22 9.16
CA LEU A 138 9.53 -8.01 10.12
C LEU A 138 8.70 -7.12 11.05
N LEU A 139 9.30 -6.07 11.60
CA LEU A 139 8.60 -5.10 12.46
C LEU A 139 7.47 -4.40 11.71
N GLU A 140 7.69 -4.01 10.45
CA GLU A 140 6.67 -3.39 9.61
C GLU A 140 5.51 -4.36 9.33
N VAL A 141 5.79 -5.63 9.02
CA VAL A 141 4.75 -6.65 8.80
C VAL A 141 3.88 -6.83 10.04
N VAL A 142 4.50 -6.98 11.21
CA VAL A 142 3.78 -7.16 12.49
C VAL A 142 2.99 -5.91 12.83
N THR A 143 3.61 -4.74 12.72
CA THR A 143 2.97 -3.44 13.04
C THR A 143 1.79 -3.17 12.11
N TRP A 144 1.97 -3.39 10.80
CA TRP A 144 0.90 -3.23 9.82
C TRP A 144 -0.25 -4.19 10.09
N PHE A 145 0.02 -5.47 10.37
CA PHE A 145 -1.01 -6.45 10.70
C PHE A 145 -1.83 -6.03 11.93
N ILE A 146 -1.19 -5.50 12.97
CA ILE A 146 -1.89 -5.00 14.16
C ILE A 146 -2.75 -3.79 13.79
N ILE A 147 -2.16 -2.78 13.14
CA ILE A 147 -2.85 -1.53 12.78
C ILE A 147 -4.05 -1.81 11.86
N GLU A 148 -3.89 -2.66 10.84
CA GLU A 148 -4.94 -2.92 9.85
C GLU A 148 -6.10 -3.78 10.39
N ASN A 149 -5.90 -4.54 11.47
CA ASN A 149 -6.93 -5.41 12.03
C ASN A 149 -7.66 -4.78 13.23
N PHE A 150 -6.98 -3.91 13.97
CA PHE A 150 -7.50 -3.33 15.22
C PHE A 150 -7.76 -1.82 15.16
N VAL A 151 -6.94 -1.04 14.43
CA VAL A 151 -7.00 0.44 14.47
C VAL A 151 -7.80 1.00 13.27
N ILE A 152 -7.38 0.67 12.06
CA ILE A 152 -7.92 1.25 10.82
C ILE A 152 -8.73 0.26 9.98
N GLU A 153 -9.18 -0.83 10.61
CA GLU A 153 -9.73 -1.96 9.87
C GLU A 153 -10.90 -1.60 8.95
N ARG A 154 -11.81 -0.75 9.41
CA ARG A 154 -12.98 -0.35 8.62
C ARG A 154 -12.58 0.35 7.32
N HIS A 155 -11.41 0.99 7.29
CA HIS A 155 -10.91 1.76 6.16
C HIS A 155 -10.09 0.90 5.18
N VAL A 156 -9.35 -0.08 5.69
CA VAL A 156 -8.40 -0.89 4.89
C VAL A 156 -8.82 -2.35 4.74
N ARG A 157 -10.06 -2.71 5.12
CA ARG A 157 -10.54 -4.11 5.13
C ARG A 157 -10.25 -4.86 3.83
N TYR A 158 -10.43 -4.20 2.69
CA TYR A 158 -10.27 -4.82 1.38
C TYR A 158 -8.89 -4.60 0.74
N ILE A 159 -7.95 -3.98 1.45
CA ILE A 159 -6.56 -3.90 1.04
C ILE A 159 -5.88 -5.22 1.43
N LEU A 160 -5.52 -6.02 0.43
CA LEU A 160 -4.94 -7.36 0.60
C LEU A 160 -3.61 -7.53 -0.12
N THR A 161 -3.25 -6.62 -1.03
CA THR A 161 -2.04 -6.75 -1.87
C THR A 161 -0.72 -6.55 -1.14
N VAL A 162 -0.73 -6.04 0.10
CA VAL A 162 0.49 -5.83 0.90
C VAL A 162 1.29 -7.13 1.07
N TYR A 163 0.66 -8.20 1.60
CA TYR A 163 1.36 -9.46 1.87
C TYR A 163 1.80 -10.21 0.60
N PRO A 164 0.99 -10.34 -0.47
CA PRO A 164 1.45 -10.91 -1.74
C PRO A 164 2.69 -10.22 -2.32
N VAL A 165 2.81 -8.90 -2.17
CA VAL A 165 3.98 -8.15 -2.66
C VAL A 165 5.23 -8.46 -1.82
N ILE A 166 5.09 -8.54 -0.50
CA ILE A 166 6.20 -8.96 0.39
C ILE A 166 6.64 -10.39 0.06
N ILE A 167 5.69 -11.32 -0.12
CA ILE A 167 5.96 -12.70 -0.54
C ILE A 167 6.74 -12.72 -1.85
N TYR A 168 6.27 -11.98 -2.86
CA TYR A 168 6.94 -11.91 -4.16
C TYR A 168 8.37 -11.35 -4.04
N ALA A 169 8.57 -10.30 -3.26
CA ALA A 169 9.89 -9.73 -3.04
C ALA A 169 10.83 -10.69 -2.29
N LEU A 170 10.36 -11.39 -1.26
CA LEU A 170 11.15 -12.37 -0.51
C LEU A 170 11.52 -13.58 -1.38
N ILE A 171 10.60 -14.07 -2.21
CA ILE A 171 10.88 -15.11 -3.20
C ILE A 171 11.94 -14.63 -4.18
N GLY A 172 11.81 -13.41 -4.71
CA GLY A 172 12.81 -12.82 -5.60
C GLY A 172 14.19 -12.73 -4.95
N ASN A 173 14.26 -12.30 -3.69
CA ASN A 173 15.49 -12.23 -2.92
C ASN A 173 16.13 -13.62 -2.73
N LEU A 174 15.34 -14.61 -2.29
CA LEU A 174 15.80 -15.98 -2.08
C LEU A 174 16.25 -16.64 -3.39
N SER A 175 15.53 -16.44 -4.49
CA SER A 175 15.88 -17.02 -5.79
C SER A 175 17.27 -16.61 -6.29
N LYS A 176 17.76 -15.44 -5.88
CA LYS A 176 19.08 -14.92 -6.27
C LYS A 176 20.20 -15.24 -5.29
N HIS A 177 19.88 -15.41 -4.00
CA HIS A 177 20.89 -15.45 -2.93
C HIS A 177 20.85 -16.71 -2.07
N TYR A 178 19.94 -17.66 -2.35
CA TYR A 178 19.84 -18.90 -1.59
C TYR A 178 20.79 -19.98 -2.10
N ASN A 179 21.66 -20.47 -1.22
CA ASN A 179 22.44 -21.68 -1.42
C ASN A 179 21.92 -22.78 -0.48
N ALA A 180 21.45 -23.90 -1.05
CA ALA A 180 20.92 -25.01 -0.25
C ALA A 180 22.01 -25.76 0.54
N ALA A 181 23.26 -25.77 0.05
CA ALA A 181 24.36 -26.47 0.69
C ALA A 181 24.95 -25.70 1.89
N ASP A 182 24.82 -24.36 1.88
CA ASP A 182 25.26 -23.48 2.97
C ASP A 182 24.28 -22.30 3.09
N PRO A 183 23.12 -22.51 3.74
CA PRO A 183 22.12 -21.47 3.88
C PRO A 183 22.60 -20.40 4.86
N GLY A 184 23.12 -19.29 4.34
CA GLY A 184 23.56 -18.16 5.15
C GLY A 184 22.45 -17.58 6.05
N ARG A 185 22.85 -16.94 7.16
CA ARG A 185 21.94 -16.38 8.19
C ARG A 185 20.75 -15.60 7.63
N ASN A 186 21.00 -14.67 6.70
CA ASN A 186 19.96 -13.81 6.12
C ASN A 186 19.01 -14.57 5.19
N ALA A 187 19.48 -15.67 4.59
CA ALA A 187 18.65 -16.54 3.78
C ALA A 187 17.66 -17.32 4.67
N VAL A 188 18.15 -17.89 5.78
CA VAL A 188 17.28 -18.52 6.79
C VAL A 188 16.26 -17.53 7.34
N PHE A 189 16.69 -16.31 7.70
CA PHE A 189 15.77 -15.25 8.16
C PHE A 189 14.71 -14.96 7.10
N SER A 190 15.12 -14.75 5.84
CA SER A 190 14.19 -14.45 4.73
C SER A 190 13.16 -15.58 4.51
N VAL A 191 13.56 -16.85 4.64
CA VAL A 191 12.63 -18.00 4.58
C VAL A 191 11.63 -17.97 5.74
N VAL A 192 12.10 -17.74 6.96
CA VAL A 192 11.21 -17.66 8.13
C VAL A 192 10.22 -16.51 7.98
N LEU A 193 10.69 -15.33 7.56
CA LEU A 193 9.84 -14.17 7.31
C LEU A 193 8.83 -14.43 6.18
N LEU A 194 9.22 -15.16 5.13
CA LEU A 194 8.33 -15.59 4.06
C LEU A 194 7.20 -16.48 4.59
N VAL A 195 7.53 -17.49 5.39
CA VAL A 195 6.55 -18.40 6.01
C VAL A 195 5.58 -17.61 6.92
N VAL A 196 6.11 -16.73 7.77
CA VAL A 196 5.29 -15.85 8.62
C VAL A 196 4.36 -14.99 7.78
N THR A 197 4.86 -14.37 6.70
CA THR A 197 4.06 -13.52 5.81
C THR A 197 2.93 -14.32 5.13
N CYS A 198 3.20 -15.57 4.72
CA CYS A 198 2.18 -16.47 4.17
C CYS A 198 1.08 -16.79 5.19
N ILE A 199 1.44 -17.11 6.43
CA ILE A 199 0.48 -17.37 7.51
C ILE A 199 -0.38 -16.13 7.76
N VAL A 200 0.25 -14.95 7.86
CA VAL A 200 -0.43 -13.67 8.05
C VAL A 200 -1.43 -13.39 6.92
N LEU A 201 -1.06 -13.64 5.67
CA LEU A 201 -1.96 -13.50 4.52
C LEU A 201 -3.19 -14.41 4.64
N VAL A 202 -2.99 -15.70 4.95
CA VAL A 202 -4.10 -16.65 5.10
C VAL A 202 -5.05 -16.22 6.22
N VAL A 203 -4.50 -15.83 7.38
CA VAL A 203 -5.27 -15.30 8.50
C VAL A 203 -6.04 -14.05 8.09
N ARG A 204 -5.39 -13.11 7.39
CA ARG A 204 -6.02 -11.87 6.94
C ARG A 204 -7.18 -12.13 5.98
N VAL A 205 -6.99 -12.99 4.98
CA VAL A 205 -8.06 -13.37 4.04
C VAL A 205 -9.24 -14.00 4.79
N GLY A 206 -8.96 -14.93 5.71
CA GLY A 206 -9.98 -15.54 6.55
C GLY A 206 -10.78 -14.52 7.37
N LEU A 207 -10.09 -13.58 8.04
CA LEU A 207 -10.72 -12.51 8.82
C LEU A 207 -11.57 -11.58 7.95
N VAL A 208 -11.06 -11.19 6.78
CA VAL A 208 -11.79 -10.31 5.85
C VAL A 208 -13.04 -10.99 5.32
N VAL A 209 -12.95 -12.26 4.92
CA VAL A 209 -14.12 -13.04 4.46
C VAL A 209 -15.15 -13.19 5.58
N TRP A 210 -14.72 -13.53 6.79
CA TRP A 210 -15.59 -13.65 7.96
C TRP A 210 -16.30 -12.33 8.26
N ARG A 211 -15.56 -11.21 8.36
CA ARG A 211 -16.12 -9.88 8.65
C ARG A 211 -16.96 -9.33 7.52
N HIS A 212 -16.67 -9.67 6.27
CA HIS A 212 -17.52 -9.30 5.14
C HIS A 212 -18.91 -9.94 5.27
N ARG A 213 -18.98 -11.20 5.72
CA ARG A 213 -20.24 -11.94 5.93
C ARG A 213 -20.99 -11.50 7.18
N THR A 214 -20.30 -11.25 8.29
CA THR A 214 -20.95 -10.91 9.58
C THR A 214 -21.22 -9.41 9.74
N LEU A 215 -20.38 -8.55 9.15
CA LEU A 215 -20.37 -7.10 9.37
C LEU A 215 -20.13 -6.34 8.05
N PRO A 216 -21.06 -6.38 7.07
CA PRO A 216 -20.87 -5.74 5.78
C PRO A 216 -20.66 -4.22 5.93
N LEU A 217 -19.55 -3.70 5.36
CA LEU A 217 -19.13 -2.29 5.47
C LEU A 217 -20.12 -1.31 4.86
N PHE A 218 -20.68 -1.66 3.71
CA PHE A 218 -21.64 -0.84 2.99
C PHE A 218 -23.00 -1.53 3.05
N ARG A 219 -23.93 -0.96 3.82
CA ARG A 219 -25.34 -1.36 3.79
C ARG A 219 -26.06 -0.58 2.71
N GLU A 220 -27.06 -1.21 2.10
CA GLU A 220 -28.00 -0.50 1.25
C GLU A 220 -28.75 0.51 2.14
N VAL A 221 -28.79 1.75 1.69
CA VAL A 221 -29.48 2.84 2.37
C VAL A 221 -30.93 2.77 1.91
N GLY A 222 -31.89 2.80 2.84
CA GLY A 222 -33.31 2.87 2.48
C GLY A 222 -33.58 4.08 1.58
N ALA A 223 -34.44 3.92 0.57
CA ALA A 223 -34.71 4.91 -0.47
C ALA A 223 -35.08 6.31 0.09
N GLU A 224 -35.64 6.38 1.31
CA GLU A 224 -36.02 7.62 2.00
C GLU A 224 -34.81 8.53 2.34
N VAL A 225 -33.64 7.98 2.66
CA VAL A 225 -32.45 8.78 3.01
C VAL A 225 -31.71 9.27 1.76
N LEU A 226 -31.83 8.55 0.64
CA LEU A 226 -31.24 8.97 -0.64
C LEU A 226 -32.00 10.13 -1.31
N MET A 227 -33.29 10.28 -0.99
CA MET A 227 -34.16 11.29 -1.59
C MET A 227 -34.33 12.56 -0.75
N SER A 228 -33.70 12.67 0.42
CA SER A 228 -33.71 13.93 1.20
C SER A 228 -32.88 15.01 0.49
N PRO A 229 -33.52 16.05 -0.08
CA PRO A 229 -32.82 17.23 -0.56
C PRO A 229 -32.71 18.18 0.65
N ASN A 230 -31.49 18.45 1.11
CA ASN A 230 -31.14 19.37 2.20
C ASN A 230 -31.20 18.80 3.64
N SER A 231 -30.02 18.47 4.16
CA SER A 231 -29.62 18.86 5.52
C SER A 231 -28.13 19.21 5.51
N GLY A 232 -27.81 20.40 5.00
CA GLY A 232 -26.44 20.90 4.91
C GLY A 232 -26.31 22.39 4.66
N ALA A 233 -27.40 23.15 4.86
CA ALA A 233 -27.36 24.57 5.10
C ALA A 233 -28.10 24.78 6.42
N GLU A 234 -27.39 24.65 7.54
CA GLU A 234 -27.61 25.46 8.74
C GLU A 234 -26.61 25.07 9.84
N LYS A 235 -25.78 26.08 10.17
CA LYS A 235 -24.92 26.31 11.35
C LYS A 235 -23.66 25.46 11.53
#